data_AF-A0A1C7DVA4-F1
#
_entry.id   AF-A0A1C7DVA4-F1
#
_cell.length_a   1.000
_cell.length_b   1.000
_cell.length_c   1.000
_cell.angle_alpha   90.00
_cell.angle_beta   90.00
_cell.angle_gamma   90.00
#
_symmetry.space_group_name_H-M   'P 1'
#
loop_
_entity.id
_entity.type
_entity.pdbx_description
1 polymer ?
#
loop_
_entity_poly.entity_id
_entity_poly.type
_entity_poly.pdbx_seq_one_letter_code
_entity_poly.pdbx_strand_id
1 'polypeptide(L)'
;MSFFLVGILLWSLVIGSIILAIIGLWKRSWKALAWSGIALLPPMALIFWGGEGIWFRMSILLPVLLFVAAYWMKQQQMPSL
;
A
#
# COMPACT_ATOMS: atom_id res chain seq x y z
N MET A 1 -21.39 -10.58 -14.21
CA MET A 1 -21.38 -10.81 -12.74
C MET A 1 -20.05 -11.39 -12.21
N SER A 2 -19.17 -11.94 -13.06
CA SER A 2 -17.90 -12.54 -12.61
C SER A 2 -16.86 -11.54 -12.08
N PHE A 3 -16.70 -10.37 -12.72
CA PHE A 3 -15.70 -9.36 -12.30
C PHE A 3 -16.15 -8.46 -11.14
N PHE A 4 -17.43 -8.52 -10.75
CA PHE A 4 -17.96 -7.69 -9.66
C PHE A 4 -17.30 -8.04 -8.33
N LEU A 5 -17.11 -9.34 -8.06
CA LEU A 5 -16.47 -9.82 -6.83
C LEU A 5 -14.99 -9.40 -6.76
N VAL A 6 -14.28 -9.45 -7.90
CA VAL A 6 -12.88 -8.98 -8.02
C VAL A 6 -12.81 -7.47 -7.74
N GLY A 7 -13.75 -6.70 -8.28
CA GLY A 7 -13.88 -5.27 -7.99
C GLY A 7 -14.07 -5.00 -6.50
N ILE A 8 -15.01 -5.68 -5.85
CA ILE A 8 -15.24 -5.54 -4.40
C ILE A 8 -13.98 -5.87 -3.61
N LEU A 9 -13.28 -6.95 -3.98
CA LEU A 9 -12.04 -7.36 -3.31
C LEU A 9 -10.97 -6.27 -3.43
N LEU A 10 -10.71 -5.77 -4.64
CA LEU A 10 -9.70 -4.73 -4.86
C LEU A 10 -10.04 -3.42 -4.12
N TRP A 11 -11.30 -2.99 -4.15
CA TRP A 11 -11.74 -1.81 -3.41
C TRP A 11 -11.64 -2.00 -1.89
N SER A 12 -11.96 -3.20 -1.40
CA SER A 12 -11.79 -3.54 0.02
C SER A 12 -10.33 -3.52 0.45
N LEU A 13 -9.41 -3.97 -0.42
CA LEU A 13 -7.96 -3.87 -0.22
C LEU A 13 -7.49 -2.41 -0.16
N VAL A 14 -8.01 -1.54 -1.02
CA VAL A 14 -7.70 -0.11 -1.01
C VAL A 14 -8.16 0.53 0.31
N ILE A 15 -9.41 0.29 0.73
CA ILE A 15 -9.93 0.83 2.00
C ILE A 15 -9.13 0.28 3.19
N GLY A 16 -8.88 -1.02 3.24
CA GLY A 16 -8.09 -1.66 4.30
C GLY A 16 -6.67 -1.13 4.35
N SER A 17 -6.05 -0.87 3.20
CA SER A 17 -4.73 -0.24 3.12
C SER A 17 -4.73 1.17 3.70
N ILE A 18 -5.73 2.00 3.37
CA ILE A 18 -5.84 3.37 3.91
C ILE A 18 -5.98 3.33 5.44
N ILE A 19 -6.86 2.46 5.96
CA ILE A 19 -7.05 2.28 7.41
C ILE A 19 -5.74 1.84 8.07
N LEU A 20 -5.05 0.85 7.51
CA LEU A 20 -3.76 0.36 8.01
C LEU A 20 -2.67 1.44 7.94
N ALA A 21 -2.64 2.26 6.89
CA ALA A 21 -1.69 3.34 6.74
C ALA A 21 -1.93 4.42 7.82
N ILE A 22 -3.18 4.82 8.05
CA ILE A 22 -3.55 5.77 9.12
C ILE A 22 -3.16 5.21 10.49
N ILE A 23 -3.52 3.95 10.78
CA ILE A 23 -3.18 3.29 12.05
C ILE A 23 -1.67 3.16 12.20
N GLY A 24 -0.95 2.82 11.12
CA GLY A 24 0.50 2.66 11.12
C GLY A 24 1.24 3.98 11.36
N LEU A 25 0.76 5.08 10.77
CA LEU A 25 1.30 6.41 11.04
C LEU A 25 0.98 6.86 12.46
N TRP A 26 -0.27 6.73 12.91
CA TRP A 26 -0.71 7.17 14.24
C TRP A 26 0.01 6.38 15.34
N LYS A 27 -0.03 5.05 15.29
CA LYS A 27 0.59 4.19 16.31
C LYS A 27 2.09 4.01 16.11
N ARG A 28 2.71 4.69 15.13
CA ARG A 28 4.07 4.43 14.66
C ARG A 28 4.35 2.92 14.53
N SER A 29 3.47 2.17 13.86
CA SER A 29 3.65 0.74 13.64
C SER A 29 4.18 0.48 12.24
N TRP A 30 5.47 0.17 12.12
CA TRP A 30 6.09 -0.19 10.84
C TRP A 30 5.41 -1.42 10.21
N LYS A 31 4.94 -2.37 11.02
CA LYS A 31 4.22 -3.56 10.56
C LYS A 31 2.91 -3.17 9.90
N ALA A 32 2.12 -2.28 10.52
CA ALA A 32 0.87 -1.82 9.94
C ALA A 32 1.11 -1.06 8.62
N LEU A 33 2.18 -0.26 8.56
CA LEU A 33 2.57 0.45 7.34
C LEU A 33 3.08 -0.49 6.22
N ALA A 34 3.78 -1.56 6.58
CA ALA A 34 4.18 -2.58 5.61
C ALA A 34 2.95 -3.35 5.09
N TRP A 35 2.01 -3.70 5.98
CA TRP A 35 0.77 -4.36 5.60
C TRP A 35 -0.14 -3.48 4.76
N SER A 36 -0.18 -2.16 4.98
CA SER A 36 -0.90 -1.25 4.09
C SER A 36 -0.26 -1.22 2.70
N GLY A 37 1.07 -1.19 2.61
CA GLY A 37 1.79 -1.29 1.33
C GLY A 37 1.47 -2.59 0.58
N ILE A 38 1.49 -3.73 1.28
CA ILE A 38 1.15 -5.05 0.71
C ILE A 38 -0.30 -5.06 0.22
N ALA A 39 -1.25 -4.55 1.00
CA ALA A 39 -2.66 -4.50 0.61
C ALA A 39 -2.91 -3.57 -0.59
N LEU A 40 -2.13 -2.49 -0.73
CA LEU A 40 -2.27 -1.55 -1.84
C LEU A 40 -1.57 -2.02 -3.13
N LEU A 41 -0.60 -2.93 -3.00
CA LEU A 41 0.21 -3.37 -4.13
C LEU A 41 -0.61 -4.06 -5.22
N PRO A 42 -1.53 -5.02 -4.95
CA PRO A 42 -2.35 -5.63 -6.00
C PRO A 42 -3.19 -4.63 -6.82
N PRO A 43 -4.01 -3.73 -6.21
CA PRO A 43 -4.78 -2.78 -7.00
C PRO A 43 -3.90 -1.81 -7.79
N MET A 44 -2.78 -1.34 -7.23
CA MET A 44 -1.88 -0.43 -7.96
C MET A 44 -1.07 -1.12 -9.05
N ALA A 45 -0.65 -2.38 -8.85
CA ALA A 45 0.04 -3.16 -9.87
C ALA A 45 -0.86 -3.45 -11.08
N LEU A 46 -2.15 -3.73 -10.83
CA LEU A 46 -3.13 -3.89 -11.90
C LEU A 46 -3.31 -2.60 -12.72
N ILE A 47 -3.36 -1.44 -12.06
CA ILE A 47 -3.42 -0.14 -12.72
C ILE A 47 -2.14 0.14 -13.51
N PHE A 48 -0.97 -0.15 -12.91
CA PHE A 48 0.33 0.04 -13.51
C PHE A 48 0.51 -0.75 -14.82
N TRP A 49 0.12 -2.03 -14.82
CA TRP A 49 0.24 -2.89 -16.01
C TRP A 49 -0.91 -2.72 -17.01
N GLY A 50 -2.11 -2.38 -16.54
CA GLY A 50 -3.30 -2.28 -17.38
C GLY A 50 -3.52 -0.92 -18.04
N GLY A 51 -2.92 0.16 -17.53
CA GLY A 51 -3.14 1.52 -18.02
C GLY A 51 -2.05 2.05 -18.95
N GLU A 52 -2.45 2.78 -19.99
CA GLU A 52 -1.52 3.50 -20.87
C GLU A 52 -1.32 4.95 -20.42
N GLY A 53 -0.05 5.35 -20.26
CA GLY A 53 0.33 6.73 -19.90
C GLY A 53 1.09 6.82 -18.57
N ILE A 54 1.77 7.95 -18.38
CA ILE A 54 2.67 8.15 -17.25
C ILE A 54 1.93 8.14 -15.90
N TRP A 55 0.70 8.65 -15.87
CA TRP A 55 -0.13 8.73 -14.66
C TRP A 55 -0.46 7.35 -14.10
N PHE A 56 -0.77 6.37 -14.97
CA PHE A 56 -1.03 4.99 -14.53
C PHE A 56 0.24 4.31 -14.06
N ARG A 57 1.39 4.58 -14.71
CA ARG A 57 2.70 4.09 -14.25
C ARG A 57 3.12 4.66 -12.89
N MET A 58 2.69 5.87 -12.57
CA MET A 58 2.97 6.49 -11.26
C MET A 58 2.19 5.85 -10.11
N SER A 59 1.12 5.10 -10.37
CA SER A 59 0.31 4.43 -9.33
C SER A 59 1.14 3.53 -8.40
N ILE A 60 2.18 2.88 -8.94
CA ILE A 60 3.07 2.00 -8.17
C ILE A 60 3.92 2.76 -7.14
N LEU A 61 4.09 4.08 -7.29
CA LEU A 61 4.84 4.89 -6.34
C LEU A 61 4.15 4.91 -4.97
N LEU A 62 2.84 4.75 -4.92
CA LEU A 62 2.07 4.82 -3.68
C LEU A 62 2.40 3.66 -2.71
N PRO A 63 2.33 2.37 -3.11
CA PRO A 63 2.79 1.27 -2.24
C PRO A 63 4.30 1.34 -1.96
N VAL A 64 5.11 1.81 -2.91
CA VAL A 64 6.56 2.02 -2.67
C VAL A 64 6.79 3.04 -1.56
N LEU A 65 6.05 4.14 -1.55
CA LEU A 65 6.15 5.17 -0.52
C LEU A 65 5.77 4.61 0.87
N LEU A 66 4.73 3.77 0.94
CA LEU A 66 4.37 3.06 2.18
C LEU A 66 5.49 2.13 2.65
N PHE A 67 6.15 1.39 1.76
CA PHE A 67 7.28 0.54 2.14
C PHE A 67 8.50 1.34 2.59
N VAL A 68 8.83 2.45 1.93
CA VAL A 68 9.92 3.34 2.34
C VAL A 68 9.65 3.90 3.72
N ALA A 69 8.43 4.39 3.96
CA ALA A 69 8.03 4.89 5.27
C ALA A 69 8.05 3.78 6.35
N ALA A 70 7.63 2.55 6.00
CA ALA A 70 7.68 1.40 6.91
C ALA A 70 9.13 1.06 7.29
N TYR A 71 10.02 1.04 6.30
CA TYR A 71 11.44 0.75 6.49
C TYR A 71 12.11 1.80 7.37
N TRP A 72 11.88 3.08 7.08
CA TRP A 72 12.46 4.16 7.88
C TRP A 72 11.97 4.13 9.32
N MET A 73 10.67 3.89 9.53
CA MET A 73 10.09 3.75 10.87
C MET A 73 10.67 2.53 11.62
N LYS A 74 10.88 1.40 10.93
CA LYS A 74 11.54 0.22 11.49
C LYS A 74 12.97 0.55 11.95
N GLN A 75 13.73 1.29 11.14
CA GLN A 75 15.08 1.72 11.50
C GLN A 75 15.10 2.64 12.72
N GLN A 76 14.16 3.59 12.83
CA GLN A 76 14.08 4.46 14.01
C GLN A 76 13.75 3.70 15.30
N GLN A 77 13.05 2.57 15.20
CA GLN A 77 12.66 1.74 16.35
C GLN A 77 13.68 0.68 16.73
N MET A 78 14.63 0.39 15.84
CA MET A 78 15.76 -0.48 16.11
C MET A 78 17.00 0.41 16.13
N PRO A 79 17.34 1.02 17.29
CA PRO A 79 18.62 1.70 17.41
C PRO A 79 19.70 0.69 17.03
N SER A 80 20.54 1.08 16.07
CA SER A 80 21.74 0.34 15.72
C SER A 80 22.53 0.08 17.00
N LEU A 81 22.69 -1.21 17.35
CA LEU A 81 23.58 -1.67 18.40
C LEU A 81 25.01 -1.17 18.17
#